data_AF-A0A6P7MQP8-F1
#
_entry.id   AF-A0A6P7MQP8-F1
#
_cell.length_a   1.000
_cell.length_b   1.000
_cell.length_c   1.000
_cell.angle_alpha   90.00
_cell.angle_beta   90.00
_cell.angle_gamma   90.00
#
_symmetry.space_group_name_H-M   'P 1'
#
loop_
_entity.id
_entity.type
_entity.pdbx_description
1 polymer ?
#
loop_
_entity_poly.entity_id
_entity_poly.type
_entity_poly.pdbx_seq_one_letter_code
_entity_poly.pdbx_strand_id
1 'polypeptide(L)'
;MAENNFPPLPRFIPLKPCFYQDFNEIPDQRRTMCKRLYYLWILNSATLAVNLIGCLAWMCGGGGATNFGMAFLWLILFTPCSYVCWFRPIYKAFKTDSSFNFMAFFFVFMAQVVISIIQTVGIPGWGVCGWLATITFFSTNIGSAVVMLIPTIMFTAVAVLSFIALSKVHNFYRGSGGSLGKAQEEWTTGAWKNPHVQQAAQQAAQQAAMEAAHGAM
;
A
#
# COMPACT_ATOMS: atom_id res chain seq x y z
N MET A 1 -17.05 19.00 2.83
CA MET A 1 -16.26 17.80 3.16
C MET A 1 -16.85 16.66 2.37
N ALA A 2 -16.04 15.95 1.58
CA ALA A 2 -16.51 14.78 0.85
C ALA A 2 -16.77 13.62 1.84
N GLU A 3 -17.82 12.84 1.57
CA GLU A 3 -18.30 11.77 2.45
C GLU A 3 -17.29 10.61 2.52
N ASN A 4 -16.97 10.11 3.73
CA ASN A 4 -16.05 8.99 3.87
C ASN A 4 -16.62 7.73 3.20
N ASN A 5 -15.89 7.16 2.24
CA ASN A 5 -16.32 6.05 1.39
C ASN A 5 -15.42 4.80 1.52
N PHE A 6 -14.43 4.82 2.42
CA PHE A 6 -13.37 3.82 2.49
C PHE A 6 -13.02 3.40 3.93
N PRO A 7 -12.77 2.10 4.21
CA PRO A 7 -13.02 0.94 3.35
C PRO A 7 -14.52 0.63 3.18
N PRO A 8 -14.96 0.13 2.02
CA PRO A 8 -16.33 -0.35 1.83
C PRO A 8 -16.50 -1.66 2.59
N LEU A 9 -16.90 -1.55 3.85
CA LEU A 9 -17.08 -2.69 4.72
C LEU A 9 -18.50 -3.26 4.53
N PRO A 10 -18.66 -4.60 4.50
CA PRO A 10 -19.97 -5.22 4.63
C PRO A 10 -20.66 -4.69 5.90
N ARG A 11 -21.98 -4.45 5.84
CA ARG A 11 -22.80 -3.91 6.95
C ARG A 11 -22.68 -4.67 8.29
N PHE A 12 -22.11 -5.87 8.29
CA PHE A 12 -21.88 -6.72 9.46
C PHE A 12 -20.62 -6.35 10.27
N ILE A 13 -19.71 -5.54 9.73
CA ILE A 13 -18.52 -5.09 10.46
C ILE A 13 -18.83 -3.71 11.07
N PRO A 14 -18.78 -3.54 12.41
CA PRO A 14 -19.09 -2.28 13.09
C PRO A 14 -17.93 -1.27 12.98
N LEU A 15 -17.39 -1.09 11.78
CA LEU A 15 -16.38 -0.09 11.46
C LEU A 15 -17.02 0.84 10.43
N LYS A 16 -17.18 2.12 10.79
CA LYS A 16 -17.63 3.15 9.84
C LYS A 16 -16.52 3.40 8.81
N PRO A 17 -16.85 3.73 7.55
CA PRO A 17 -15.87 4.24 6.60
C PRO A 17 -15.13 5.43 7.23
N CYS A 18 -13.82 5.28 7.43
CA CYS A 18 -12.99 6.28 8.11
C CYS A 18 -12.33 7.26 7.12
N PHE A 19 -12.28 6.92 5.83
CA PHE A 19 -11.53 7.68 4.84
C PHE A 19 -12.36 8.00 3.60
N TYR A 20 -12.16 9.20 3.06
CA TYR A 20 -12.60 9.54 1.71
C TYR A 20 -11.53 9.09 0.70
N GLN A 21 -11.96 8.36 -0.33
CA GLN A 21 -11.11 7.85 -1.40
C GLN A 21 -11.84 8.06 -2.73
N ASP A 22 -11.35 8.98 -3.56
CA ASP A 22 -11.78 9.12 -4.95
C ASP A 22 -10.57 9.06 -5.87
N PHE A 23 -10.61 8.14 -6.85
CA PHE A 23 -9.57 7.99 -7.85
C PHE A 23 -9.68 9.02 -8.98
N ASN A 24 -10.85 9.67 -9.12
CA ASN A 24 -11.07 10.71 -10.13
C ASN A 24 -10.30 12.00 -9.82
N GLU A 25 -9.97 12.24 -8.55
CA GLU A 25 -9.14 13.37 -8.12
C GLU A 25 -7.66 13.23 -8.52
N ILE A 26 -7.23 12.03 -8.95
CA ILE A 26 -5.87 11.79 -9.43
C ILE A 26 -5.84 12.07 -10.94
N PRO A 27 -4.86 12.84 -11.45
CA PRO A 27 -4.68 13.05 -12.88
C PRO A 27 -4.58 11.72 -13.64
N ASP A 28 -5.21 11.63 -14.81
CA ASP A 28 -5.37 10.37 -15.57
C ASP A 28 -4.05 9.62 -15.80
N GLN A 29 -2.96 10.36 -16.02
CA GLN A 29 -1.62 9.81 -16.22
C GLN A 29 -1.09 9.01 -15.00
N ARG A 30 -1.45 9.40 -13.77
CA ARG A 30 -1.01 8.76 -12.51
C ARG A 30 -2.06 7.83 -11.90
N ARG A 31 -3.31 7.98 -12.31
CA ARG A 31 -4.48 7.25 -11.80
C ARG A 31 -4.34 5.73 -11.94
N THR A 32 -3.85 5.26 -13.09
CA THR A 32 -3.66 3.82 -13.35
C THR A 32 -2.64 3.20 -12.41
N MET A 33 -1.55 3.91 -12.08
CA MET A 33 -0.54 3.42 -11.14
C MET A 33 -1.11 3.34 -9.72
N CYS A 34 -1.82 4.38 -9.28
CA CYS A 34 -2.46 4.39 -7.97
C CYS A 34 -3.50 3.27 -7.82
N LYS A 35 -4.32 3.01 -8.85
CA LYS A 35 -5.26 1.88 -8.86
C LYS A 35 -4.56 0.52 -8.75
N ARG A 36 -3.42 0.32 -9.44
CA ARG A 36 -2.64 -0.92 -9.34
C ARG A 36 -2.08 -1.13 -7.93
N LEU A 37 -1.59 -0.09 -7.28
CA LEU A 37 -1.14 -0.15 -5.88
C LEU A 37 -2.29 -0.42 -4.92
N TYR A 38 -3.47 0.14 -5.19
CA TYR A 38 -4.67 -0.15 -4.42
C TYR A 38 -5.07 -1.63 -4.51
N TYR A 39 -5.09 -2.21 -5.71
CA TYR A 39 -5.34 -3.65 -5.86
C TYR A 39 -4.27 -4.52 -5.21
N LEU A 40 -3.01 -4.08 -5.21
CA LEU A 40 -1.95 -4.76 -4.49
C LEU A 40 -2.16 -4.74 -2.97
N TRP A 41 -2.65 -3.62 -2.41
CA TRP A 41 -3.03 -3.55 -1.00
C TRP A 41 -4.21 -4.48 -0.66
N ILE A 42 -5.23 -4.56 -1.52
CA ILE A 42 -6.33 -5.53 -1.37
C ILE A 42 -5.77 -6.95 -1.40
N LEU A 43 -4.92 -7.27 -2.37
CA LEU A 43 -4.31 -8.60 -2.51
C LEU A 43 -3.51 -8.97 -1.26
N ASN A 44 -2.73 -8.05 -0.71
CA ASN A 44 -1.99 -8.26 0.54
C ASN A 44 -2.94 -8.56 1.71
N SER A 45 -4.01 -7.78 1.86
CA SER A 45 -5.02 -7.96 2.92
C SER A 45 -5.76 -9.29 2.78
N ALA A 46 -6.15 -9.66 1.55
CA ALA A 46 -6.77 -10.94 1.24
C ALA A 46 -5.81 -12.11 1.52
N THR A 47 -4.52 -11.95 1.21
CA THR A 47 -3.49 -12.96 1.50
C THR A 47 -3.38 -13.22 3.01
N LEU A 48 -3.41 -12.18 3.84
CA LEU A 48 -3.41 -12.34 5.30
C LEU A 48 -4.68 -13.05 5.80
N ALA A 49 -5.83 -12.79 5.20
CA ALA A 49 -7.09 -13.46 5.56
C ALA A 49 -7.07 -14.95 5.18
N VAL A 50 -6.60 -15.26 3.96
CA VAL A 50 -6.42 -16.65 3.52
C VAL A 50 -5.34 -17.36 4.33
N ASN A 51 -4.30 -16.65 4.76
CA ASN A 51 -3.27 -17.17 5.65
C ASN A 51 -3.83 -17.55 7.03
N LEU A 52 -4.81 -16.81 7.56
CA LEU A 52 -5.50 -17.20 8.79
C LEU A 52 -6.21 -18.56 8.63
N ILE A 53 -6.87 -18.78 7.48
CA ILE A 53 -7.50 -20.07 7.15
C ILE A 53 -6.45 -21.17 6.99
N GLY A 54 -5.32 -20.87 6.34
CA GLY A 54 -4.19 -21.81 6.24
C GLY A 54 -3.61 -22.19 7.60
N CYS A 55 -3.44 -21.23 8.51
CA CYS A 55 -2.96 -21.49 9.86
C CYS A 55 -4.00 -22.23 10.72
N LEU A 56 -5.30 -22.03 10.46
CA LEU A 56 -6.36 -22.83 11.07
C LEU A 56 -6.29 -24.29 10.60
N ALA A 57 -6.09 -24.50 9.29
CA ALA A 57 -5.90 -25.84 8.74
C ALA A 57 -4.64 -26.52 9.31
N TRP A 58 -3.52 -25.80 9.43
CA TRP A 58 -2.32 -26.28 10.14
C TRP A 58 -2.65 -26.74 11.56
N MET A 59 -3.41 -25.94 12.32
CA MET A 59 -3.79 -26.28 13.69
C MET A 59 -4.67 -27.53 13.76
N CYS A 60 -5.68 -27.63 12.89
CA CYS A 60 -6.54 -28.82 12.77
C CYS A 60 -5.79 -30.06 12.29
N GLY A 61 -4.73 -29.88 11.50
CA GLY A 61 -3.89 -30.94 10.95
C GLY A 61 -2.84 -31.50 11.90
N GLY A 62 -2.83 -31.07 13.18
CA GLY A 62 -1.87 -31.53 14.19
C GLY A 62 -0.73 -30.55 14.46
N GLY A 63 -0.77 -29.34 13.89
CA GLY A 63 0.22 -28.30 14.11
C GLY A 63 -0.10 -27.41 15.32
N GLY A 64 0.91 -26.72 15.85
CA GLY A 64 0.74 -25.84 17.02
C GLY A 64 -0.14 -24.60 16.77
N ALA A 65 -0.87 -24.16 17.80
CA ALA A 65 -1.78 -23.01 17.76
C ALA A 65 -1.08 -21.64 17.63
N THR A 66 0.24 -21.57 17.88
CA THR A 66 1.02 -20.32 17.79
C THR A 66 0.90 -19.66 16.43
N ASN A 67 0.96 -20.44 15.34
CA ASN A 67 0.84 -19.90 13.99
C ASN A 67 -0.54 -19.27 13.74
N PHE A 68 -1.61 -19.88 14.26
CA PHE A 68 -2.95 -19.34 14.13
C PHE A 68 -3.13 -18.03 14.92
N GLY A 69 -2.67 -17.99 16.17
CA GLY A 69 -2.73 -16.77 16.99
C GLY A 69 -1.93 -15.60 16.37
N MET A 70 -0.73 -15.89 15.87
CA MET A 70 0.09 -14.90 15.18
C MET A 70 -0.54 -14.46 13.85
N ALA A 71 -1.12 -15.36 13.05
CA ALA A 71 -1.81 -15.02 11.80
C ALA A 71 -3.00 -14.06 12.04
N PHE A 72 -3.71 -14.24 13.14
CA PHE A 72 -4.79 -13.34 13.54
C PHE A 72 -4.28 -11.94 13.89
N LEU A 73 -3.17 -11.86 14.65
CA LEU A 73 -2.51 -10.59 14.94
C LEU A 73 -2.02 -9.89 13.68
N TRP A 74 -1.40 -10.63 12.74
CA TRP A 74 -1.00 -10.09 11.44
C TRP A 74 -2.20 -9.53 10.67
N LEU A 75 -3.32 -10.25 10.63
CA LEU A 75 -4.51 -9.78 9.91
C LEU A 75 -5.06 -8.47 10.49
N ILE A 76 -5.18 -8.36 11.81
CA ILE A 76 -5.78 -7.19 12.47
C ILE A 76 -4.82 -5.99 12.53
N LEU A 77 -3.54 -6.22 12.80
CA LEU A 77 -2.56 -5.13 12.96
C LEU A 77 -1.99 -4.69 11.62
N PHE A 78 -1.63 -5.64 10.75
CA PHE A 78 -0.85 -5.37 9.55
C PHE A 78 -1.72 -4.82 8.41
N THR A 79 -2.99 -5.22 8.32
CA THR A 79 -3.95 -4.66 7.35
C THR A 79 -4.13 -3.14 7.50
N PRO A 80 -4.53 -2.58 8.67
CA PRO A 80 -4.68 -1.14 8.83
C PRO A 80 -3.33 -0.41 8.83
N CYS A 81 -2.27 -1.01 9.41
CA CYS A 81 -0.94 -0.42 9.39
C CYS A 81 -0.44 -0.23 7.95
N SER A 82 -0.56 -1.26 7.10
CA SER A 82 -0.14 -1.18 5.71
C SER A 82 -0.93 -0.12 4.91
N TYR A 83 -2.23 0.04 5.18
CA TYR A 83 -3.03 1.10 4.57
C TYR A 83 -2.52 2.49 4.95
N VAL A 84 -2.31 2.73 6.25
CA VAL A 84 -1.90 4.05 6.78
C VAL A 84 -0.46 4.38 6.42
N CYS A 85 0.44 3.40 6.47
CA CYS A 85 1.88 3.62 6.41
C CYS A 85 2.44 3.65 4.99
N TRP A 86 1.81 3.00 4.01
CA TRP A 86 2.29 3.06 2.62
C TRP A 86 1.23 3.46 1.60
N PHE A 87 0.01 2.94 1.71
CA PHE A 87 -1.02 3.25 0.70
C PHE A 87 -1.50 4.72 0.79
N ARG A 88 -1.69 5.24 2.00
CA ARG A 88 -2.09 6.63 2.21
C ARG A 88 -1.01 7.64 1.76
N PRO A 89 0.28 7.48 2.11
CA PRO A 89 1.35 8.30 1.55
C PRO A 89 1.36 8.31 0.03
N ILE A 90 1.26 7.15 -0.62
CA ILE A 90 1.34 7.10 -2.09
C ILE A 90 0.10 7.68 -2.77
N TYR A 91 -1.09 7.51 -2.18
CA TYR A 91 -2.29 8.19 -2.65
C TYR A 91 -2.13 9.72 -2.59
N LYS A 92 -1.64 10.23 -1.45
CA LYS A 92 -1.38 11.67 -1.28
C LYS A 92 -0.31 12.16 -2.25
N ALA A 93 0.76 11.38 -2.43
CA ALA A 93 1.83 11.68 -3.37
C ALA A 93 1.31 11.81 -4.81
N PHE A 94 0.46 10.88 -5.26
CA PHE A 94 -0.13 10.95 -6.60
C PHE A 94 -1.16 12.06 -6.79
N LYS A 95 -1.91 12.40 -5.73
CA LYS A 95 -2.89 13.51 -5.75
C LYS A 95 -2.21 14.88 -5.83
N THR A 96 -1.26 15.15 -4.95
CA THR A 96 -0.67 16.50 -4.81
C THR A 96 0.73 16.63 -5.40
N ASP A 97 1.25 15.62 -6.09
CA ASP A 97 2.64 15.56 -6.60
C ASP A 97 3.73 15.81 -5.54
N SER A 98 3.47 15.43 -4.29
CA SER A 98 4.37 15.75 -3.17
C SER A 98 5.53 14.76 -3.05
N SER A 99 6.75 15.28 -3.19
CA SER A 99 8.01 14.52 -3.12
C SER A 99 8.24 13.90 -1.74
N PHE A 100 7.86 14.60 -0.66
CA PHE A 100 7.95 14.06 0.71
C PHE A 100 7.11 12.79 0.90
N ASN A 101 5.89 12.76 0.35
CA ASN A 101 5.02 11.60 0.45
C ASN A 101 5.51 10.43 -0.41
N PHE A 102 6.15 10.69 -1.55
CA PHE A 102 6.87 9.66 -2.31
C PHE A 102 8.02 9.05 -1.50
N MET A 103 8.84 9.88 -0.83
CA MET A 103 9.95 9.37 0.00
C MET A 103 9.46 8.51 1.16
N ALA A 104 8.43 8.95 1.88
CA ALA A 104 7.81 8.16 2.95
C ALA A 104 7.25 6.82 2.43
N PHE A 105 6.61 6.83 1.26
CA PHE A 105 6.16 5.60 0.60
C PHE A 105 7.33 4.67 0.29
N PHE A 106 8.42 5.14 -0.32
CA PHE A 106 9.55 4.27 -0.67
C PHE A 106 10.17 3.60 0.55
N PHE A 107 10.38 4.35 1.64
CA PHE A 107 10.96 3.79 2.86
C PHE A 107 10.09 2.69 3.47
N VAL A 108 8.80 2.97 3.68
CA VAL A 108 7.88 2.00 4.29
C VAL A 108 7.61 0.83 3.36
N PHE A 109 7.40 1.08 2.06
CA PHE A 109 7.07 0.04 1.09
C PHE A 109 8.26 -0.87 0.80
N MET A 110 9.50 -0.38 0.92
CA MET A 110 10.69 -1.23 0.89
C MET A 110 10.73 -2.21 2.07
N ALA A 111 10.43 -1.74 3.29
CA ALA A 111 10.31 -2.62 4.45
C ALA A 111 9.17 -3.64 4.26
N GLN A 112 8.03 -3.22 3.71
CA GLN A 112 6.93 -4.11 3.34
C GLN A 112 7.38 -5.22 2.36
N VAL A 113 8.17 -4.89 1.33
CA VAL A 113 8.70 -5.88 0.39
C VAL A 113 9.57 -6.92 1.11
N VAL A 114 10.46 -6.47 2.01
CA VAL A 114 11.29 -7.38 2.83
C VAL A 114 10.42 -8.30 3.68
N ILE A 115 9.39 -7.75 4.35
CA ILE A 115 8.45 -8.55 5.15
C ILE A 115 7.74 -9.57 4.26
N SER A 116 7.23 -9.19 3.09
CA SER A 116 6.57 -10.12 2.15
C SER A 116 7.49 -11.26 1.69
N ILE A 117 8.79 -11.00 1.53
CA ILE A 117 9.78 -12.05 1.22
C ILE A 117 9.93 -13.01 2.41
N ILE A 118 10.05 -12.50 3.63
CA ILE A 118 10.12 -13.35 4.85
C ILE A 118 8.85 -14.18 5.01
N GLN A 119 7.67 -13.59 4.75
CA GLN A 119 6.40 -14.30 4.78
C GLN A 119 6.31 -15.40 3.72
N THR A 120 6.88 -15.16 2.54
CA THR A 120 6.99 -16.16 1.47
C THR A 120 7.86 -17.35 1.89
N VAL A 121 8.99 -17.09 2.59
CA VAL A 121 9.83 -18.16 3.15
C VAL A 121 9.06 -18.98 4.19
N GLY A 122 8.31 -18.32 5.08
CA GLY A 122 7.43 -19.00 6.03
C GLY A 122 8.17 -19.57 7.24
N ILE A 123 8.86 -18.71 8.00
CA ILE A 123 9.56 -19.12 9.22
C ILE A 123 8.54 -19.67 10.24
N PRO A 124 8.74 -20.89 10.77
CA PRO A 124 7.85 -21.46 11.78
C PRO A 124 7.70 -20.54 13.00
N GLY A 125 6.46 -20.36 13.49
CA GLY A 125 6.16 -19.49 14.63
C GLY A 125 5.92 -18.02 14.28
N TRP A 126 6.13 -17.60 13.03
CA TRP A 126 5.79 -16.25 12.57
C TRP A 126 4.31 -16.06 12.23
N GLY A 127 3.49 -17.12 12.24
CA GLY A 127 2.08 -17.03 11.87
C GLY A 127 1.83 -16.89 10.37
N VAL A 128 2.67 -17.52 9.55
CA VAL A 128 2.53 -17.52 8.10
C VAL A 128 2.72 -18.91 7.51
N CYS A 129 1.87 -19.26 6.55
CA CYS A 129 1.97 -20.45 5.72
C CYS A 129 2.84 -20.14 4.49
N GLY A 130 4.15 -19.96 4.68
CA GLY A 130 5.11 -19.84 3.57
C GLY A 130 5.68 -21.20 3.15
N TRP A 131 6.60 -21.19 2.17
CA TRP A 131 7.11 -22.40 1.54
C TRP A 131 7.70 -23.41 2.52
N LEU A 132 8.52 -22.95 3.48
CA LEU A 132 9.16 -23.84 4.45
C LEU A 132 8.13 -24.54 5.34
N ALA A 133 7.20 -23.79 5.91
CA ALA A 133 6.12 -24.33 6.72
C ALA A 133 5.25 -25.31 5.91
N THR A 134 4.83 -24.93 4.71
CA THR A 134 3.95 -25.77 3.88
C THR A 134 4.60 -27.06 3.42
N ILE A 135 5.86 -27.02 2.95
CA ILE A 135 6.59 -28.21 2.49
C ILE A 135 6.81 -29.20 3.64
N THR A 136 7.21 -28.71 4.81
CA THR A 136 7.44 -29.58 5.97
C THR A 136 6.16 -30.26 6.44
N PHE A 137 5.01 -29.57 6.36
CA PHE A 137 3.72 -30.10 6.81
C PHE A 137 3.11 -31.18 5.90
N PHE A 138 3.56 -31.31 4.64
CA PHE A 138 3.11 -32.40 3.75
C PHE A 138 3.39 -33.79 4.34
N SER A 139 4.48 -33.93 5.11
CA SER A 139 4.82 -35.17 5.80
C SER A 139 3.91 -35.47 6.99
N THR A 140 3.18 -34.48 7.48
CA THR A 140 2.30 -34.58 8.67
C THR A 140 0.84 -34.76 8.26
N ASN A 141 0.31 -33.87 7.43
CA ASN A 141 -1.08 -33.92 6.99
C ASN A 141 -1.22 -33.31 5.59
N ILE A 142 -1.44 -34.18 4.59
CA ILE A 142 -1.54 -33.78 3.18
C ILE A 142 -2.71 -32.80 2.97
N GLY A 143 -3.87 -33.06 3.57
CA GLY A 143 -5.06 -32.21 3.40
C GLY A 143 -4.83 -30.78 3.89
N SER A 144 -4.20 -30.62 5.05
CA SER A 144 -3.86 -29.32 5.62
C SER A 144 -2.77 -28.62 4.80
N ALA A 145 -1.76 -29.36 4.35
CA ALA A 145 -0.69 -28.82 3.52
C ALA A 145 -1.21 -28.28 2.16
N VAL A 146 -2.21 -28.93 1.56
CA VAL A 146 -2.87 -28.43 0.34
C VAL A 146 -3.58 -27.10 0.61
N VAL A 147 -4.27 -26.95 1.74
CA VAL A 147 -4.90 -25.67 2.12
C VAL A 147 -3.85 -24.59 2.35
N MET A 148 -2.71 -24.93 2.96
CA MET A 148 -1.60 -24.00 3.20
C MET A 148 -0.86 -23.56 1.93
N LEU A 149 -0.86 -24.36 0.86
CA LEU A 149 -0.28 -23.94 -0.42
C LEU A 149 -0.95 -22.69 -0.99
N ILE A 150 -2.24 -22.51 -0.74
CA ILE A 150 -3.00 -21.36 -1.24
C ILE A 150 -2.40 -20.03 -0.74
N PRO A 151 -2.29 -19.77 0.59
CA PRO A 151 -1.62 -18.58 1.09
C PRO A 151 -0.12 -18.54 0.73
N THR A 152 0.58 -19.68 0.62
CA THR A 152 2.00 -19.69 0.18
C THR A 152 2.18 -19.08 -1.22
N ILE A 153 1.34 -19.48 -2.17
CA ILE A 153 1.36 -18.96 -3.54
C ILE A 153 0.96 -17.48 -3.55
N MET A 154 -0.05 -17.11 -2.76
CA MET A 154 -0.47 -15.70 -2.64
C MET A 154 0.63 -14.81 -2.06
N PHE A 155 1.35 -15.24 -1.01
CA PHE A 155 2.51 -14.51 -0.48
C PHE A 155 3.60 -14.32 -1.53
N THR A 156 3.88 -15.37 -2.31
CA THR A 156 4.83 -15.29 -3.44
C THR A 156 4.38 -14.25 -4.46
N ALA A 157 3.10 -14.27 -4.85
CA ALA A 157 2.54 -13.29 -5.78
C ALA A 157 2.61 -11.86 -5.21
N VAL A 158 2.29 -11.67 -3.93
CA VAL A 158 2.41 -10.37 -3.25
C VAL A 158 3.86 -9.87 -3.25
N ALA A 159 4.83 -10.72 -2.94
CA ALA A 159 6.25 -10.33 -2.93
C ALA A 159 6.72 -9.90 -4.32
N VAL A 160 6.42 -10.68 -5.36
CA VAL A 160 6.79 -10.37 -6.75
C VAL A 160 6.11 -9.10 -7.23
N LEU A 161 4.79 -8.97 -7.05
CA LEU A 161 4.04 -7.79 -7.47
C LEU A 161 4.46 -6.53 -6.70
N SER A 162 4.81 -6.66 -5.41
CA SER A 162 5.31 -5.54 -4.62
C SER A 162 6.67 -5.06 -5.12
N PHE A 163 7.57 -5.98 -5.48
CA PHE A 163 8.85 -5.63 -6.07
C PHE A 163 8.70 -4.92 -7.43
N ILE A 164 7.81 -5.42 -8.30
CA ILE A 164 7.49 -4.79 -9.58
C ILE A 164 6.86 -3.41 -9.37
N ALA A 165 5.95 -3.28 -8.41
CA ALA A 165 5.30 -2.02 -8.09
C ALA A 165 6.30 -0.97 -7.58
N LEU A 166 7.19 -1.36 -6.66
CA LEU A 166 8.27 -0.51 -6.16
C LEU A 166 9.14 0.01 -7.32
N SER A 167 9.56 -0.88 -8.21
CA SER A 167 10.38 -0.54 -9.38
C SER A 167 9.67 0.43 -10.32
N LYS A 168 8.37 0.20 -10.59
CA LYS A 168 7.57 1.06 -11.47
C LYS A 168 7.34 2.45 -10.88
N VAL A 169 7.06 2.54 -9.58
CA VAL A 169 6.88 3.84 -8.90
C VAL A 169 8.20 4.59 -8.81
N HIS A 170 9.30 3.88 -8.55
CA HIS A 170 10.65 4.47 -8.54
C HIS A 170 11.06 5.04 -9.90
N ASN A 171 10.84 4.28 -10.98
CA ASN A 171 11.10 4.75 -12.34
C ASN A 171 10.22 5.94 -12.73
N PHE A 172 8.95 5.93 -12.32
CA PHE A 172 8.05 7.06 -12.50
C PHE A 172 8.57 8.31 -11.77
N TYR A 173 8.94 8.18 -10.49
CA TYR A 173 9.47 9.28 -9.68
C TYR A 173 10.76 9.87 -10.26
N ARG A 174 11.70 9.03 -10.71
CA ARG A 174 12.93 9.48 -11.37
C ARG A 174 12.68 10.14 -12.73
N GLY A 175 11.76 9.60 -13.52
CA GLY A 175 11.41 10.14 -14.84
C GLY A 175 10.70 11.49 -14.78
N SER A 176 10.00 11.79 -13.69
CA SER A 176 9.33 13.08 -13.45
C SER A 176 10.23 14.17 -12.85
N GLY A 177 11.56 13.97 -12.81
CA GLY A 177 12.50 14.94 -12.23
C GLY A 177 12.52 14.96 -10.70
N GLY A 178 12.03 13.91 -10.03
CA GLY A 178 12.07 13.77 -8.59
C GLY A 178 13.51 13.67 -8.08
N SER A 179 14.03 14.75 -7.49
CA SER A 179 15.34 14.77 -6.83
C SER A 179 15.20 15.10 -5.35
N LEU A 180 16.19 14.70 -4.55
CA LEU A 180 16.31 15.15 -3.15
C LEU A 180 16.26 16.69 -3.04
N GLY A 181 16.72 17.40 -4.08
CA GLY A 181 16.62 18.86 -4.18
C GLY A 181 15.19 19.38 -4.24
N LYS A 182 14.31 18.76 -5.04
CA LYS A 182 12.87 19.11 -5.08
C LYS A 182 12.18 18.81 -3.75
N ALA A 183 12.54 17.71 -3.09
CA ALA A 183 12.05 17.39 -1.75
C ALA A 183 12.53 18.38 -0.68
N GLN A 184 13.78 18.86 -0.79
CA GLN A 184 14.35 19.86 0.10
C GLN A 184 13.73 21.24 -0.13
N GLU A 185 13.44 21.60 -1.38
CA GLU A 185 12.72 22.82 -1.75
C GLU A 185 11.25 22.78 -1.27
N GLU A 186 10.53 21.67 -1.44
CA GLU A 186 9.19 21.48 -0.89
C GLU A 186 9.15 21.53 0.66
N TRP A 187 10.24 21.10 1.30
CA TRP A 187 10.41 21.16 2.75
C TRP A 187 10.68 22.57 3.25
N THR A 188 11.58 23.31 2.58
CA THR A 188 11.96 24.68 2.96
C THR A 188 10.89 25.70 2.62
N THR A 189 10.15 25.53 1.51
CA THR A 189 9.08 26.44 1.09
C THR A 189 7.76 26.23 1.82
N GLY A 190 7.62 25.14 2.59
CA GLY A 190 6.37 24.83 3.30
C GLY A 190 5.19 24.53 2.36
N ALA A 191 5.45 24.32 1.06
CA ALA A 191 4.43 24.08 0.03
C ALA A 191 3.56 22.85 0.32
N TRP A 192 4.03 21.92 1.15
CA TRP A 192 3.27 20.75 1.60
C TRP A 192 2.06 21.08 2.51
N LYS A 193 1.94 22.31 3.01
CA LYS A 193 0.95 22.70 4.04
C LYS A 193 -0.15 23.68 3.60
N ASN A 194 -0.04 24.43 2.50
CA ASN A 194 -0.89 25.61 2.33
C ASN A 194 -1.81 25.63 1.09
N PRO A 195 -3.14 25.58 1.27
CA PRO A 195 -4.14 25.95 0.23
C PRO A 195 -3.91 27.36 -0.32
N HIS A 196 -3.34 28.26 0.49
CA HIS A 196 -2.98 29.62 0.08
C HIS A 196 -1.85 29.68 -0.94
N VAL A 197 -0.95 28.70 -1.01
CA VAL A 197 0.12 28.68 -2.03
C VAL A 197 -0.45 28.27 -3.39
N GLN A 198 -1.46 27.40 -3.42
CA GLN A 198 -2.23 27.12 -4.65
C GLN A 198 -3.02 28.35 -5.11
N GLN A 199 -3.65 29.08 -4.19
CA GLN A 199 -4.35 30.33 -4.52
C GLN A 199 -3.38 31.44 -4.95
N ALA A 200 -2.23 31.59 -4.29
CA ALA A 200 -1.21 32.57 -4.66
C ALA A 200 -0.60 32.26 -6.02
N ALA A 201 -0.35 30.99 -6.33
CA ALA A 201 0.10 30.56 -7.66
C ALA A 201 -0.97 30.83 -8.74
N GLN A 202 -2.25 30.60 -8.43
CA GLN A 202 -3.35 30.95 -9.34
C GLN A 202 -3.51 32.46 -9.52
N GLN A 203 -3.35 33.25 -8.47
CA GLN A 203 -3.41 34.72 -8.52
C GLN A 203 -2.22 35.31 -9.30
N ALA A 204 -1.01 34.79 -9.08
CA ALA A 204 0.17 35.19 -9.84
C ALA A 204 0.04 34.84 -11.33
N ALA A 205 -0.54 33.66 -11.65
CA ALA A 205 -0.83 33.29 -13.03
C ALA A 205 -1.89 34.20 -13.68
N GLN A 206 -2.93 34.61 -12.93
CA GLN A 206 -3.92 35.57 -13.41
C GLN A 206 -3.34 36.97 -13.62
N GLN A 207 -2.44 37.43 -12.74
CA GLN A 207 -1.75 38.71 -12.89
C GLN A 207 -0.82 38.74 -14.09
N ALA A 208 -0.02 37.68 -14.30
CA ALA A 208 0.84 37.57 -15.47
C ALA A 208 0.04 37.51 -16.79
N ALA A 209 -1.14 36.88 -16.79
CA ALA A 209 -2.03 36.87 -17.95
C ALA A 209 -2.66 38.25 -18.22
N MET A 210 -2.97 39.04 -17.17
CA MET A 210 -3.44 40.42 -17.33
C MET A 210 -2.34 41.34 -17.87
N GLU A 211 -1.10 41.22 -17.39
CA GLU A 211 0.04 41.99 -17.91
C GLU A 211 0.35 41.64 -19.37
N ALA A 212 0.31 40.36 -19.74
CA ALA A 212 0.50 39.92 -21.12
C ALA A 212 -0.62 40.43 -22.06
N ALA A 213 -1.87 40.54 -21.57
CA ALA A 213 -2.98 41.11 -22.32
C ALA A 213 -2.90 42.65 -22.43
N HIS A 214 -2.30 43.33 -21.45
CA HIS A 214 -2.09 44.78 -21.48
C HIS A 214 -0.89 45.21 -22.32
N GLY A 215 0.10 44.33 -22.51
CA GLY A 215 1.26 44.56 -23.39
C GLY A 215 1.03 44.23 -24.87
N ALA A 216 -0.16 43.72 -25.22
CA ALA A 216 -0.54 43.35 -26.60
C ALA A 216 -1.55 44.30 -27.26
N MET A 217 -1.89 45.42 -26.60
CA MET A 217 -2.63 46.56 -27.16
C MET A 217 -1.68 47.74 -27.41
#